data_AF-A0A2D7HKQ3-F1
#
_entry.id   AF-A0A2D7HKQ3-F1
#
_cell.length_a   1.000
_cell.length_b   1.000
_cell.length_c   1.000
_cell.angle_alpha   90.00
_cell.angle_beta   90.00
_cell.angle_gamma   90.00
#
_symmetry.space_group_name_H-M   'P 1'
#
loop_
_entity.id
_entity.type
_entity.pdbx_description
1 polymer ?
#
loop_
_entity_poly.entity_id
_entity_poly.type
_entity_poly.pdbx_seq_one_letter_code
_entity_poly.pdbx_strand_id
1 'polypeptide(L)'
;MSELFIKRGDTAQGLLSLAKIKRLADSGILREFSLMPGLAALCLSLAFVSGCVPTPAGHSGKDVDQSGPMSEEEVDAPPRNNNNNNNNNNNNNNNNNNNNNAAKTHNVAKKLTPKQVEEILAYEIGRWETTGQGIPTGGEPQVIKNTMDVRWKEKGKSLEYEFSLMQNGKKVTYSGHKKYDHAQSIFIVHLKWGDNPKTVTHEVYDPYTRTYQGQSAPTSPPSKNTSTNLMQRVSNNKLLNTLKVFEDDQLVYVQELVSLRHSANTEPANTEPANTEPANTEPANTEPAKSTHDDAITAIQKLGGKVTVDENNDAVKVRLGYSKITDAGLEHLKGFTELKELFLNNTDITDAGLVHLKGLANLELLIIRKTKVTDAGVVHLNGLTKLQGLGFTRTNVTDAALVHVESLTNLERLWLTDTRITDAGLVHLKGLTNLQGLNLSNTKITDAGLVYLKEMTRLQGLGLWDTKVTDAGLVHLKGLTKLEALGLKNTQVSDAAVKKFQHALPNCKVER
;
A
#
# COMPACT_ATOMS: atom_id res chain seq x y z
N MET A 1 -42.06 -9.76 -36.08
CA MET A 1 -42.01 -10.91 -36.99
C MET A 1 -40.54 -11.18 -37.28
N SER A 2 -39.94 -12.33 -36.97
CA SER A 2 -40.53 -13.55 -36.36
C SER A 2 -39.50 -14.30 -35.49
N GLU A 3 -40.03 -15.25 -34.71
CA GLU A 3 -39.44 -16.40 -33.99
C GLU A 3 -37.94 -16.71 -34.23
N LEU A 4 -37.08 -16.97 -33.23
CA LEU A 4 -37.19 -17.66 -31.92
C LEU A 4 -37.40 -19.19 -32.00
N PHE A 5 -36.34 -19.96 -31.78
CA PHE A 5 -36.44 -21.34 -31.27
C PHE A 5 -35.32 -21.67 -30.27
N ILE A 6 -35.69 -21.73 -28.99
CA ILE A 6 -34.87 -22.32 -27.91
C ILE A 6 -35.52 -23.67 -27.55
N LYS A 7 -34.73 -24.75 -27.49
CA LYS A 7 -35.21 -26.03 -26.94
C LYS A 7 -35.13 -26.02 -25.41
N ARG A 8 -36.18 -26.53 -24.75
CA ARG A 8 -36.42 -26.38 -23.30
C ARG A 8 -35.59 -27.31 -22.43
N GLY A 9 -35.42 -26.88 -21.17
CA GLY A 9 -34.88 -27.64 -20.04
C GLY A 9 -35.05 -26.85 -18.74
N ASP A 10 -36.32 -26.66 -18.33
CA ASP A 10 -36.91 -26.26 -17.03
C ASP A 10 -36.01 -25.85 -15.83
N THR A 11 -36.40 -24.92 -14.92
CA THR A 11 -37.79 -24.56 -14.51
C THR A 11 -37.94 -23.15 -13.87
N ALA A 12 -39.17 -22.63 -13.92
CA ALA A 12 -39.84 -21.75 -12.94
C ALA A 12 -39.33 -20.33 -12.61
N GLN A 13 -38.05 -20.05 -12.32
CA GLN A 13 -37.67 -18.77 -11.68
C GLN A 13 -37.83 -17.51 -12.57
N GLY A 14 -37.78 -17.65 -13.90
CA GLY A 14 -37.69 -16.50 -14.82
C GLY A 14 -38.96 -15.67 -15.03
N LEU A 15 -40.15 -16.16 -14.64
CA LEU A 15 -41.43 -15.51 -14.99
C LEU A 15 -41.92 -14.45 -13.97
N LEU A 16 -41.35 -14.42 -12.76
CA LEU A 16 -41.78 -13.48 -11.71
C LEU A 16 -41.23 -12.04 -11.89
N SER A 17 -40.25 -11.85 -12.76
CA SER A 17 -39.55 -10.58 -12.99
C SER A 17 -40.34 -9.61 -13.88
N LEU A 18 -40.80 -10.08 -15.04
CA LEU A 18 -41.43 -9.23 -16.07
C LEU A 18 -42.72 -8.54 -15.59
N ALA A 19 -43.51 -9.21 -14.73
CA ALA A 19 -44.71 -8.62 -14.14
C ALA A 19 -44.40 -7.49 -13.14
N LYS A 20 -43.28 -7.57 -12.40
CA LYS A 20 -42.79 -6.48 -11.55
C LYS A 20 -42.26 -5.30 -12.38
N ILE A 21 -41.49 -5.59 -13.44
CA ILE A 21 -40.92 -4.56 -14.32
C ILE A 21 -42.03 -3.73 -14.99
N LYS A 22 -43.10 -4.37 -15.49
CA LYS A 22 -44.20 -3.63 -16.14
C LYS A 22 -44.94 -2.68 -15.17
N ARG A 23 -45.19 -3.11 -13.93
CA ARG A 23 -45.80 -2.24 -12.89
C ARG A 23 -44.96 -1.02 -12.50
N LEU A 24 -43.65 -1.01 -12.77
CA LEU A 24 -42.80 0.15 -12.53
C LEU A 24 -42.87 1.17 -13.69
N ALA A 25 -43.07 0.71 -14.92
CA ALA A 25 -43.18 1.59 -16.10
C ALA A 25 -44.49 2.40 -16.11
N ASP A 26 -45.61 1.78 -15.70
CA ASP A 26 -46.95 2.39 -15.75
C ASP A 26 -47.23 3.37 -14.57
N SER A 27 -46.22 3.67 -13.73
CA SER A 27 -46.36 4.47 -12.49
C SER A 27 -46.27 6.00 -12.65
N GLY A 28 -46.03 6.49 -13.87
CA GLY A 28 -45.99 7.93 -14.18
C GLY A 28 -44.70 8.68 -13.83
N ILE A 29 -43.74 8.06 -13.15
CA ILE A 29 -42.45 8.68 -12.73
C ILE A 29 -41.45 8.70 -13.90
N LEU A 30 -41.85 9.29 -15.03
CA LEU A 30 -41.04 9.52 -16.24
C LEU A 30 -41.10 10.98 -16.72
N ARG A 31 -41.41 11.92 -15.82
CA ARG A 31 -41.40 13.38 -16.08
C ARG A 31 -40.76 14.18 -14.94
N GLU A 32 -39.47 13.92 -14.69
CA GLU A 32 -38.47 14.93 -14.28
C GLU A 32 -37.07 14.29 -14.22
N PHE A 33 -36.50 14.03 -15.40
CA PHE A 33 -35.13 13.52 -15.55
C PHE A 33 -34.21 14.60 -16.11
N SER A 34 -33.58 15.38 -15.24
CA SER A 34 -32.43 16.23 -15.59
C SER A 34 -31.52 16.50 -14.38
N LEU A 35 -30.21 16.43 -14.62
CA LEU A 35 -29.14 17.07 -13.83
C LEU A 35 -29.05 16.78 -12.31
N MET A 36 -28.36 15.70 -11.90
CA MET A 36 -27.48 15.71 -10.70
C MET A 36 -26.33 14.67 -10.82
N PRO A 37 -25.08 15.09 -11.09
CA PRO A 37 -23.93 14.19 -11.12
C PRO A 37 -23.06 14.24 -9.84
N GLY A 38 -23.06 13.13 -9.09
CA GLY A 38 -21.97 12.75 -8.18
C GLY A 38 -22.14 13.01 -6.68
N LEU A 39 -21.16 12.49 -5.93
CA LEU A 39 -20.93 12.60 -4.48
C LEU A 39 -21.84 11.77 -3.55
N ALA A 40 -21.45 10.50 -3.40
CA ALA A 40 -22.10 9.50 -2.56
C ALA A 40 -21.14 8.79 -1.57
N ALA A 41 -19.84 8.70 -1.86
CA ALA A 41 -19.21 7.38 -1.80
C ALA A 41 -18.76 6.81 -0.44
N LEU A 42 -18.59 7.62 0.61
CA LEU A 42 -18.45 7.12 2.00
C LEU A 42 -19.72 7.38 2.83
N CYS A 43 -20.76 7.97 2.22
CA CYS A 43 -21.97 8.43 2.89
C CYS A 43 -23.21 7.60 2.51
N LEU A 44 -23.24 7.01 1.30
CA LEU A 44 -24.38 6.20 0.82
C LEU A 44 -24.45 4.82 1.48
N SER A 45 -23.30 4.30 1.94
CA SER A 45 -23.20 3.13 2.83
C SER A 45 -24.11 3.23 4.05
N LEU A 46 -24.45 4.45 4.46
CA LEU A 46 -25.21 4.77 5.66
C LEU A 46 -26.49 5.59 5.36
N ALA A 47 -26.78 5.88 4.09
CA ALA A 47 -28.06 6.42 3.64
C ALA A 47 -29.12 5.32 3.46
N PHE A 48 -28.72 4.10 3.08
CA PHE A 48 -29.58 2.91 3.14
C PHE A 48 -29.89 2.48 4.58
N VAL A 49 -29.02 2.83 5.54
CA VAL A 49 -29.11 2.43 6.96
C VAL A 49 -30.22 3.14 7.75
N SER A 50 -30.68 4.31 7.31
CA SER A 50 -31.55 5.20 8.11
C SER A 50 -33.06 5.04 7.86
N GLY A 51 -33.48 4.25 6.86
CA GLY A 51 -34.89 3.82 6.67
C GLY A 51 -35.93 4.90 6.32
N CYS A 52 -35.58 6.19 6.33
CA CYS A 52 -36.53 7.29 6.15
C CYS A 52 -36.81 7.62 4.68
N VAL A 53 -37.82 6.97 4.09
CA VAL A 53 -38.55 7.54 2.95
C VAL A 53 -39.62 8.51 3.50
N PRO A 54 -39.71 9.77 3.03
CA PRO A 54 -40.78 10.67 3.44
C PRO A 54 -42.11 10.20 2.85
N THR A 55 -43.07 9.86 3.72
CA THR A 55 -44.43 9.49 3.30
C THR A 55 -45.25 10.73 2.91
N PRO A 56 -46.08 10.65 1.84
CA PRO A 56 -47.01 11.72 1.50
C PRO A 56 -48.16 11.81 2.52
N ALA A 57 -48.83 12.96 2.56
CA ALA A 57 -49.72 13.33 3.66
C ALA A 57 -51.09 12.61 3.68
N GLY A 58 -51.26 11.70 4.65
CA GLY A 58 -52.48 11.48 5.45
C GLY A 58 -53.73 10.86 4.81
N HIS A 59 -54.35 9.90 5.51
CA HIS A 59 -55.61 10.12 6.25
C HIS A 59 -56.03 8.92 7.14
N SER A 60 -56.56 9.23 8.35
CA SER A 60 -57.51 8.47 9.21
C SER A 60 -57.38 6.94 9.42
N GLY A 61 -57.29 6.47 10.69
CA GLY A 61 -57.24 5.01 10.99
C GLY A 61 -57.56 4.47 12.41
N LYS A 62 -57.91 5.29 13.41
CA LYS A 62 -58.54 4.96 14.73
C LYS A 62 -58.02 3.82 15.65
N ASP A 63 -57.69 4.26 16.88
CA ASP A 63 -57.89 3.60 18.20
C ASP A 63 -57.09 2.25 18.37
N VAL A 64 -56.85 1.54 19.49
CA VAL A 64 -57.10 1.49 20.97
C VAL A 64 -55.80 0.79 21.55
N ASP A 65 -55.30 0.79 22.79
CA ASP A 65 -55.23 1.60 24.04
C ASP A 65 -54.51 0.70 25.14
N GLN A 66 -54.17 1.23 26.33
CA GLN A 66 -53.91 0.57 27.64
C GLN A 66 -52.47 0.23 28.15
N SER A 67 -51.92 1.20 28.92
CA SER A 67 -51.38 1.13 30.31
C SER A 67 -50.19 0.25 30.78
N GLY A 68 -49.29 0.85 31.60
CA GLY A 68 -48.45 0.20 32.65
C GLY A 68 -48.97 0.56 34.07
N PRO A 69 -48.15 0.79 35.15
CA PRO A 69 -46.67 0.71 35.32
C PRO A 69 -46.15 0.17 36.72
N MET A 70 -44.83 0.29 37.00
CA MET A 70 -44.10 0.17 38.32
C MET A 70 -43.99 -1.25 38.95
N SER A 71 -43.12 -1.58 39.94
CA SER A 71 -42.28 -0.82 40.92
C SER A 71 -40.94 -1.53 41.33
N GLU A 72 -40.25 -0.98 42.36
CA GLU A 72 -38.95 -1.31 43.04
C GLU A 72 -38.71 -2.80 43.54
N GLU A 73 -37.60 -3.24 44.18
CA GLU A 73 -36.57 -2.62 45.08
C GLU A 73 -35.22 -3.43 45.19
N GLU A 74 -34.32 -3.09 46.13
CA GLU A 74 -32.94 -3.67 46.34
C GLU A 74 -32.91 -5.00 47.17
N VAL A 75 -31.80 -5.62 47.66
CA VAL A 75 -30.76 -5.22 48.66
C VAL A 75 -29.54 -6.20 48.69
N ASP A 76 -28.40 -5.74 49.22
CA ASP A 76 -27.05 -6.34 49.51
C ASP A 76 -26.78 -7.87 49.66
N ALA A 77 -25.70 -8.34 49.01
CA ALA A 77 -24.35 -8.79 49.52
C ALA A 77 -24.16 -9.56 50.88
N PRO A 78 -22.94 -10.03 51.31
CA PRO A 78 -21.61 -10.18 50.66
C PRO A 78 -20.98 -11.63 50.86
N PRO A 79 -19.68 -11.88 51.24
CA PRO A 79 -18.52 -12.09 50.34
C PRO A 79 -17.59 -13.33 50.58
N ARG A 80 -16.49 -13.39 49.80
CA ARG A 80 -15.22 -14.22 49.90
C ARG A 80 -15.24 -15.56 49.12
N ASN A 81 -14.25 -15.91 48.26
CA ASN A 81 -12.76 -15.93 48.34
C ASN A 81 -12.25 -17.06 49.27
N ASN A 82 -11.56 -18.13 48.81
CA ASN A 82 -10.15 -18.07 48.36
C ASN A 82 -9.61 -19.45 47.85
N ASN A 83 -8.66 -19.41 46.91
CA ASN A 83 -7.52 -20.33 46.65
C ASN A 83 -7.60 -21.86 46.39
N ASN A 84 -6.57 -22.28 45.63
CA ASN A 84 -5.86 -23.58 45.58
C ASN A 84 -6.39 -24.76 44.73
N ASN A 85 -5.56 -25.13 43.74
CA ASN A 85 -4.85 -26.41 43.61
C ASN A 85 -5.51 -27.68 44.21
N ASN A 86 -5.54 -28.82 43.52
CA ASN A 86 -4.37 -29.36 42.79
C ASN A 86 -4.74 -30.44 41.75
N ASN A 87 -3.70 -30.95 41.08
CA ASN A 87 -3.59 -32.22 40.35
C ASN A 87 -4.49 -33.37 40.89
N ASN A 88 -4.88 -34.39 40.10
CA ASN A 88 -4.02 -35.07 39.13
C ASN A 88 -4.76 -35.94 38.09
N ASN A 89 -4.06 -36.23 36.99
CA ASN A 89 -4.14 -37.42 36.13
C ASN A 89 -5.43 -38.28 36.07
N ASN A 90 -5.92 -38.48 34.84
CA ASN A 90 -5.42 -39.67 34.13
C ASN A 90 -5.43 -39.55 32.60
N ASN A 91 -4.32 -39.94 31.97
CA ASN A 91 -4.27 -40.21 30.54
C ASN A 91 -4.95 -41.55 30.25
N ASN A 92 -5.54 -41.68 29.06
CA ASN A 92 -5.37 -42.93 28.33
C ASN A 92 -5.25 -42.63 26.83
N ASN A 93 -4.04 -42.78 26.30
CA ASN A 93 -3.80 -42.67 24.87
C ASN A 93 -4.37 -43.89 24.15
N ASN A 94 -4.90 -43.70 22.95
CA ASN A 94 -4.61 -44.66 21.90
C ASN A 94 -4.43 -43.95 20.56
N ASN A 95 -3.28 -44.17 19.92
CA ASN A 95 -2.92 -43.50 18.67
C ASN A 95 -3.64 -44.17 17.50
N ASN A 96 -4.03 -43.37 16.51
CA ASN A 96 -3.80 -43.78 15.13
C ASN A 96 -3.50 -42.56 14.26
N ASN A 97 -2.33 -42.56 13.62
CA ASN A 97 -1.89 -41.46 12.76
C ASN A 97 -2.59 -41.52 11.40
N ASN A 98 -3.00 -40.37 10.89
CA ASN A 98 -2.86 -40.11 9.46
C ASN A 98 -2.64 -38.62 9.17
N ASN A 99 -1.86 -38.33 8.13
CA ASN A 99 -1.36 -36.97 7.88
C ASN A 99 -2.44 -36.02 7.34
N ASN A 100 -2.47 -34.80 7.88
CA ASN A 100 -2.80 -33.60 7.10
C ASN A 100 -2.27 -32.34 7.80
N ASN A 101 -1.11 -31.84 7.36
CA ASN A 101 -0.42 -30.71 7.96
C ASN A 101 -0.94 -29.38 7.35
N ALA A 102 -2.18 -29.03 7.67
CA ALA A 102 -2.81 -27.79 7.23
C ALA A 102 -2.20 -26.55 7.94
N ALA A 103 -2.32 -25.38 7.31
CA ALA A 103 -1.61 -24.17 7.68
C ALA A 103 -1.78 -23.75 9.15
N LYS A 104 -0.66 -23.66 9.89
CA LYS A 104 -0.61 -23.01 11.22
C LYS A 104 -0.70 -21.49 11.09
N THR A 105 -1.92 -20.98 10.97
CA THR A 105 -2.25 -19.55 11.01
C THR A 105 -1.70 -18.88 12.28
N HIS A 106 -0.58 -18.15 12.16
CA HIS A 106 -0.04 -17.32 13.23
C HIS A 106 -0.80 -16.00 13.32
N ASN A 107 -2.08 -16.07 13.71
CA ASN A 107 -2.91 -14.88 13.90
C ASN A 107 -3.03 -14.54 15.40
N VAL A 108 -1.97 -13.96 15.94
CA VAL A 108 -1.99 -13.24 17.22
C VAL A 108 -1.50 -11.83 16.94
N ALA A 109 -2.41 -10.85 16.98
CA ALA A 109 -2.07 -9.45 16.74
C ALA A 109 -1.03 -8.98 17.78
N LYS A 110 0.21 -8.81 17.32
CA LYS A 110 1.33 -8.43 18.19
C LYS A 110 1.11 -7.00 18.68
N LYS A 111 0.87 -6.84 20.00
CA LYS A 111 0.59 -5.54 20.63
C LYS A 111 1.59 -4.48 20.18
N LEU A 112 1.09 -3.36 19.64
CA LEU A 112 1.92 -2.25 19.19
C LEU A 112 2.49 -1.51 20.41
N THR A 113 3.78 -1.18 20.35
CA THR A 113 4.41 -0.32 21.36
C THR A 113 3.91 1.12 21.22
N PRO A 114 3.94 1.95 22.28
CA PRO A 114 3.51 3.35 22.20
C PRO A 114 4.21 4.15 21.08
N LYS A 115 5.50 3.89 20.84
CA LYS A 115 6.26 4.50 19.73
C LYS A 115 5.71 4.10 18.36
N GLN A 116 5.38 2.82 18.16
CA GLN A 116 4.75 2.38 16.92
C GLN A 116 3.36 2.99 16.74
N VAL A 117 2.58 3.13 17.81
CA VAL A 117 1.27 3.81 17.78
C VAL A 117 1.42 5.28 17.37
N GLU A 118 2.40 6.01 17.93
CA GLU A 118 2.71 7.37 17.51
C GLU A 118 3.17 7.43 16.04
N GLU A 119 4.10 6.58 15.60
CA GLU A 119 4.57 6.49 14.21
C GLU A 119 3.44 6.18 13.22
N ILE A 120 2.48 5.33 13.64
CA ILE A 120 1.30 5.01 12.85
C ILE A 120 0.38 6.24 12.76
N LEU A 121 -0.02 6.85 13.87
CA LEU A 121 -0.91 8.02 13.84
C LEU A 121 -0.25 9.23 13.14
N ALA A 122 1.06 9.44 13.31
CA ALA A 122 1.82 10.53 12.71
C ALA A 122 1.82 10.51 11.17
N TYR A 123 1.73 9.33 10.55
CA TYR A 123 1.63 9.20 9.10
C TYR A 123 0.31 9.77 8.54
N GLU A 124 -0.80 9.68 9.29
CA GLU A 124 -2.10 10.13 8.81
C GLU A 124 -2.21 11.67 8.81
N ILE A 125 -1.39 12.37 9.62
CA ILE A 125 -1.34 13.84 9.73
C ILE A 125 -1.12 14.53 8.37
N GLY A 126 -1.80 15.66 8.19
CA GLY A 126 -1.67 16.57 7.05
C GLY A 126 -2.87 16.55 6.12
N ARG A 127 -2.71 17.14 4.93
CA ARG A 127 -3.80 17.35 3.98
C ARG A 127 -3.75 16.38 2.81
N TRP A 128 -4.81 15.59 2.66
CA TRP A 128 -4.98 14.57 1.64
C TRP A 128 -6.06 14.98 0.64
N GLU A 129 -5.83 14.71 -0.63
CA GLU A 129 -6.85 14.72 -1.67
C GLU A 129 -7.11 13.29 -2.12
N THR A 130 -8.38 12.89 -2.13
CA THR A 130 -8.81 11.53 -2.49
C THR A 130 -9.59 11.55 -3.78
N THR A 131 -9.23 10.63 -4.68
CA THR A 131 -9.97 10.35 -5.91
C THR A 131 -10.31 8.86 -6.00
N GLY A 132 -11.33 8.49 -6.75
CA GLY A 132 -11.71 7.09 -6.90
C GLY A 132 -13.08 6.87 -7.53
N GLN A 133 -13.59 5.65 -7.41
CA GLN A 133 -14.89 5.23 -7.93
C GLN A 133 -15.71 4.47 -6.88
N GLY A 134 -17.03 4.68 -6.92
CA GLY A 134 -18.02 3.99 -6.09
C GLY A 134 -19.01 3.26 -6.98
N ILE A 135 -19.20 1.96 -6.74
CA ILE A 135 -19.90 1.03 -7.63
C ILE A 135 -21.04 0.37 -6.83
N PRO A 136 -22.29 0.84 -6.98
CA PRO A 136 -23.47 0.13 -6.49
C PRO A 136 -23.67 -1.19 -7.25
N THR A 137 -24.11 -2.24 -6.56
CA THR A 137 -24.40 -3.52 -7.20
C THR A 137 -25.54 -3.37 -8.21
N GLY A 138 -25.22 -3.49 -9.51
CA GLY A 138 -26.16 -3.27 -10.61
C GLY A 138 -26.32 -1.82 -11.06
N GLY A 139 -25.45 -0.89 -10.62
CA GLY A 139 -25.43 0.50 -11.05
C GLY A 139 -24.11 0.94 -11.68
N GLU A 140 -24.11 2.12 -12.30
CA GLU A 140 -22.93 2.70 -12.95
C GLU A 140 -21.88 3.22 -11.95
N PRO A 141 -20.56 3.15 -12.25
CA PRO A 141 -19.51 3.72 -11.43
C PRO A 141 -19.61 5.24 -11.24
N GLN A 142 -19.60 5.68 -9.99
CA GLN A 142 -19.71 7.08 -9.60
C GLN A 142 -18.34 7.65 -9.21
N VAL A 143 -17.91 8.73 -9.86
CA VAL A 143 -16.62 9.39 -9.57
C VAL A 143 -16.64 10.06 -8.19
N ILE A 144 -15.54 9.89 -7.46
CA ILE A 144 -15.34 10.37 -6.10
C ILE A 144 -14.22 11.40 -6.09
N LYS A 145 -14.45 12.56 -5.45
CA LYS A 145 -13.43 13.53 -5.08
C LYS A 145 -13.71 14.08 -3.68
N ASN A 146 -12.72 14.04 -2.78
CA ASN A 146 -12.79 14.68 -1.47
C ASN A 146 -11.41 15.22 -1.02
N THR A 147 -11.42 16.05 0.02
CA THR A 147 -10.23 16.45 0.78
C THR A 147 -10.40 15.96 2.22
N MET A 148 -9.29 15.57 2.86
CA MET A 148 -9.23 15.18 4.27
C MET A 148 -8.03 15.86 4.93
N ASP A 149 -8.29 16.73 5.89
CA ASP A 149 -7.29 17.38 6.72
C ASP A 149 -7.24 16.67 8.09
N VAL A 150 -6.09 16.06 8.43
CA VAL A 150 -5.91 15.27 9.66
C VAL A 150 -4.90 15.95 10.60
N ARG A 151 -5.24 16.06 11.88
CA ARG A 151 -4.45 16.77 12.90
C ARG A 151 -4.35 15.94 14.18
N TRP A 152 -3.37 16.22 15.02
CA TRP A 152 -3.32 15.65 16.37
C TRP A 152 -4.46 16.23 17.21
N LYS A 153 -5.19 15.35 17.91
CA LYS A 153 -6.07 15.73 19.03
C LYS A 153 -5.30 15.64 20.35
N GLU A 154 -4.52 14.57 20.49
CA GLU A 154 -3.50 14.43 21.52
C GLU A 154 -2.29 13.71 20.91
N LYS A 155 -1.12 14.35 20.93
CA LYS A 155 0.07 13.86 20.22
C LYS A 155 0.48 12.46 20.67
N GLY A 156 0.73 11.58 19.71
CA GLY A 156 1.07 10.17 19.94
C GLY A 156 -0.09 9.25 20.36
N LYS A 157 -1.31 9.79 20.60
CA LYS A 157 -2.44 9.04 21.16
C LYS A 157 -3.73 9.11 20.35
N SER A 158 -4.07 10.28 19.80
CA SER A 158 -5.32 10.47 19.07
C SER A 158 -5.28 11.54 17.98
N LEU A 159 -6.08 11.34 16.95
CA LEU A 159 -6.22 12.19 15.76
C LEU A 159 -7.64 12.76 15.67
N GLU A 160 -7.74 13.95 15.09
CA GLU A 160 -9.00 14.58 14.66
C GLU A 160 -8.95 14.81 13.15
N TYR A 161 -10.09 14.57 12.49
CA TYR A 161 -10.24 14.60 11.04
C TYR A 161 -11.27 15.65 10.65
N GLU A 162 -10.95 16.44 9.64
CA GLU A 162 -11.89 17.31 8.93
C GLU A 162 -11.98 16.85 7.47
N PHE A 163 -13.12 16.28 7.07
CA PHE A 163 -13.37 15.86 5.68
C PHE A 163 -14.15 16.93 4.94
N SER A 164 -13.93 17.07 3.64
CA SER A 164 -14.58 18.05 2.77
C SER A 164 -14.91 17.46 1.40
N LEU A 165 -16.17 17.60 0.95
CA LEU A 165 -16.58 17.17 -0.39
C LEU A 165 -17.57 18.15 -1.05
N MET A 166 -17.66 18.14 -2.39
CA MET A 166 -18.33 19.17 -3.20
C MET A 166 -19.75 18.79 -3.66
N GLN A 167 -20.62 18.36 -2.75
CA GLN A 167 -21.97 17.87 -3.07
C GLN A 167 -22.82 18.95 -3.76
N ASN A 168 -23.28 18.67 -4.99
CA ASN A 168 -24.08 19.60 -5.81
C ASN A 168 -23.45 21.01 -5.92
N GLY A 169 -22.12 21.07 -6.03
CA GLY A 169 -21.36 22.34 -6.11
C GLY A 169 -21.16 23.06 -4.77
N LYS A 170 -21.72 22.56 -3.66
CA LYS A 170 -21.50 23.10 -2.31
C LYS A 170 -20.45 22.28 -1.56
N LYS A 171 -19.54 22.95 -0.87
CA LYS A 171 -18.61 22.29 0.06
C LYS A 171 -19.38 21.85 1.31
N VAL A 172 -19.41 20.55 1.58
CA VAL A 172 -19.93 19.94 2.81
C VAL A 172 -18.75 19.43 3.64
N THR A 173 -18.73 19.76 4.94
CA THR A 173 -17.65 19.42 5.87
C THR A 173 -18.13 18.43 6.93
N TYR A 174 -17.29 17.48 7.32
CA TYR A 174 -17.57 16.46 8.35
C TYR A 174 -16.40 16.33 9.33
N SER A 175 -16.65 15.76 10.51
CA SER A 175 -15.62 15.54 11.52
C SER A 175 -15.53 14.08 12.01
N GLY A 176 -14.34 13.71 12.45
CA GLY A 176 -14.03 12.37 12.96
C GLY A 176 -12.88 12.37 13.96
N HIS A 177 -12.73 11.27 14.68
CA HIS A 177 -11.70 11.08 15.70
C HIS A 177 -11.20 9.63 15.73
N LYS A 178 -9.89 9.43 15.80
CA LYS A 178 -9.25 8.11 15.92
C LYS A 178 -8.36 8.05 17.15
N LYS A 179 -8.47 6.96 17.92
CA LYS A 179 -7.57 6.63 19.04
C LYS A 179 -7.09 5.19 18.94
N TYR A 180 -5.99 4.84 19.60
CA TYR A 180 -5.60 3.45 19.80
C TYR A 180 -6.14 2.91 21.14
N ASP A 181 -6.62 1.68 21.16
CA ASP A 181 -6.98 0.94 22.36
C ASP A 181 -5.88 -0.09 22.68
N HIS A 182 -5.10 0.14 23.74
CA HIS A 182 -4.00 -0.74 24.14
C HIS A 182 -4.46 -2.08 24.77
N ALA A 183 -5.71 -2.17 25.24
CA ALA A 183 -6.26 -3.41 25.78
C ALA A 183 -6.62 -4.35 24.62
N GLN A 184 -7.44 -3.86 23.69
CA GLN A 184 -7.94 -4.58 22.51
C GLN A 184 -6.92 -4.65 21.36
N SER A 185 -5.92 -3.77 21.37
CA SER A 185 -4.83 -3.66 20.38
C SER A 185 -5.27 -3.21 18.97
N ILE A 186 -6.35 -2.44 18.90
CA ILE A 186 -6.98 -1.90 17.67
C ILE A 186 -6.99 -0.38 17.65
N PHE A 187 -7.17 0.23 16.49
CA PHE A 187 -7.62 1.62 16.40
C PHE A 187 -9.15 1.67 16.41
N ILE A 188 -9.70 2.67 17.09
CA ILE A 188 -11.14 2.96 17.15
C ILE A 188 -11.37 4.30 16.47
N VAL A 189 -12.08 4.30 15.34
CA VAL A 189 -12.44 5.49 14.58
C VAL A 189 -13.92 5.80 14.82
N HIS A 190 -14.22 7.05 15.17
CA HIS A 190 -15.57 7.58 15.27
C HIS A 190 -15.77 8.65 14.19
N LEU A 191 -16.84 8.58 13.39
CA LEU A 191 -17.20 9.60 12.40
C LEU A 191 -18.60 10.15 12.66
N LYS A 192 -18.86 11.42 12.30
CA LYS A 192 -20.20 12.02 12.22
C LYS A 192 -20.35 12.88 10.96
N TRP A 193 -21.45 12.71 10.22
CA TRP A 193 -21.78 13.55 9.07
C TRP A 193 -23.24 14.04 9.11
N GLY A 194 -23.43 15.37 9.14
CA GLY A 194 -24.75 15.99 9.29
C GLY A 194 -25.51 15.49 10.53
N ASP A 195 -26.76 15.10 10.32
CA ASP A 195 -27.69 14.60 11.35
C ASP A 195 -27.73 13.06 11.43
N ASN A 196 -26.88 12.37 10.67
CA ASN A 196 -26.86 10.91 10.61
C ASN A 196 -26.24 10.28 11.88
N PRO A 197 -26.55 9.00 12.15
CA PRO A 197 -25.89 8.22 13.20
C PRO A 197 -24.37 8.34 13.18
N LYS A 198 -23.75 8.41 14.35
CA LYS A 198 -22.31 8.18 14.45
C LYS A 198 -22.01 6.75 14.03
N THR A 199 -20.85 6.54 13.42
CA THR A 199 -20.29 5.20 13.17
C THR A 199 -19.10 4.94 14.08
N VAL A 200 -18.87 3.66 14.36
CA VAL A 200 -17.62 3.17 14.95
C VAL A 200 -17.00 2.16 14.00
N THR A 201 -15.73 2.37 13.68
CA THR A 201 -14.88 1.39 12.97
C THR A 201 -13.83 0.87 13.95
N HIS A 202 -13.72 -0.45 14.04
CA HIS A 202 -12.63 -1.14 14.73
C HIS A 202 -11.61 -1.61 13.69
N GLU A 203 -10.39 -1.09 13.76
CA GLU A 203 -9.32 -1.37 12.79
C GLU A 203 -8.15 -2.14 13.43
N VAL A 204 -7.87 -3.34 12.92
CA VAL A 204 -6.60 -4.03 13.17
C VAL A 204 -5.57 -3.50 12.18
N TYR A 205 -4.38 -3.10 12.66
CA TYR A 205 -3.27 -2.68 11.80
C TYR A 205 -2.16 -3.74 11.79
N ASP A 206 -1.81 -4.23 10.60
CA ASP A 206 -0.63 -5.06 10.40
C ASP A 206 0.59 -4.18 10.01
N PRO A 207 1.63 -4.09 10.85
CA PRO A 207 2.83 -3.32 10.54
C PRO A 207 3.71 -3.94 9.42
N TYR A 208 3.52 -5.21 9.07
CA TYR A 208 4.28 -5.86 7.98
C TYR A 208 3.73 -5.48 6.60
N THR A 209 2.45 -5.74 6.33
CA THR A 209 1.79 -5.33 5.07
C THR A 209 1.43 -3.85 5.02
N ARG A 210 1.49 -3.15 6.17
CA ARG A 210 1.05 -1.76 6.38
C ARG A 210 -0.43 -1.56 6.03
N THR A 211 -1.25 -2.55 6.34
CA THR A 211 -2.70 -2.54 6.11
C THR A 211 -3.49 -2.29 7.39
N TYR A 212 -4.58 -1.53 7.28
CA TYR A 212 -5.68 -1.55 8.23
C TYR A 212 -6.78 -2.47 7.70
N GLN A 213 -7.28 -3.34 8.56
CA GLN A 213 -8.47 -4.15 8.32
C GLN A 213 -9.54 -3.68 9.30
N GLY A 214 -10.46 -2.85 8.79
CA GLY A 214 -11.53 -2.22 9.54
C GLY A 214 -12.86 -2.94 9.36
N GLN A 215 -13.62 -3.10 10.44
CA GLN A 215 -15.05 -3.42 10.38
C GLN A 215 -15.84 -2.28 11.04
N SER A 216 -16.89 -1.79 10.34
CA SER A 216 -17.72 -0.67 10.81
C SER A 216 -19.15 -1.10 11.09
N ALA A 217 -19.76 -0.48 12.10
CA ALA A 217 -21.19 -0.56 12.39
C ALA A 217 -21.78 0.82 12.76
N PRO A 218 -23.07 1.08 12.48
CA PRO A 218 -23.79 2.26 12.99
C PRO A 218 -24.02 2.14 14.51
N THR A 219 -23.89 3.25 15.26
CA THR A 219 -24.02 3.16 16.73
C THR A 219 -25.46 3.18 17.25
N SER A 220 -26.42 3.73 16.49
CA SER A 220 -27.87 3.74 16.78
C SER A 220 -28.66 4.34 15.61
N PRO A 221 -29.84 3.79 15.24
CA PRO A 221 -30.38 2.50 15.68
C PRO A 221 -29.50 1.33 15.21
N PRO A 222 -29.64 0.13 15.81
CA PRO A 222 -28.94 -1.06 15.32
C PRO A 222 -29.44 -1.42 13.92
N SER A 223 -28.54 -1.41 12.95
CA SER A 223 -28.78 -1.90 11.60
C SER A 223 -28.01 -3.20 11.38
N LYS A 224 -28.52 -4.07 10.52
CA LYS A 224 -27.81 -5.27 10.06
C LYS A 224 -26.66 -4.94 9.10
N ASN A 225 -26.64 -3.73 8.54
CA ASN A 225 -25.73 -3.41 7.46
C ASN A 225 -24.33 -3.21 8.03
N THR A 226 -23.37 -3.99 7.51
CA THR A 226 -21.96 -3.96 7.92
C THR A 226 -21.09 -3.44 6.79
N SER A 227 -19.90 -2.96 7.11
CA SER A 227 -18.90 -2.72 6.07
C SER A 227 -17.50 -3.15 6.49
N THR A 228 -16.75 -3.70 5.54
CA THR A 228 -15.34 -4.02 5.67
C THR A 228 -14.51 -3.02 4.88
N ASN A 229 -13.46 -2.50 5.51
CA ASN A 229 -12.60 -1.47 4.96
C ASN A 229 -11.15 -1.94 4.98
N LEU A 230 -10.53 -2.08 3.82
CA LEU A 230 -9.11 -2.43 3.66
C LEU A 230 -8.35 -1.19 3.20
N MET A 231 -7.50 -0.64 4.06
CA MET A 231 -6.67 0.53 3.75
C MET A 231 -5.20 0.14 3.74
N GLN A 232 -4.44 0.51 2.70
CA GLN A 232 -3.01 0.19 2.57
C GLN A 232 -2.13 1.42 2.38
N ARG A 233 -1.04 1.50 3.14
CA ARG A 233 0.01 2.53 3.02
C ARG A 233 1.02 2.15 1.93
N VAL A 234 0.75 2.57 0.69
CA VAL A 234 1.61 2.26 -0.48
C VAL A 234 2.88 3.11 -0.49
N SER A 235 2.80 4.38 -0.09
CA SER A 235 3.98 5.24 0.08
C SER A 235 3.80 6.18 1.28
N ASN A 236 4.83 6.98 1.59
CA ASN A 236 4.77 8.01 2.64
C ASN A 236 3.65 9.05 2.43
N ASN A 237 3.12 9.20 1.21
CA ASN A 237 2.06 10.15 0.85
C ASN A 237 0.93 9.53 0.01
N LYS A 238 0.84 8.19 -0.11
CA LYS A 238 -0.20 7.50 -0.88
C LYS A 238 -0.86 6.39 -0.07
N LEU A 239 -2.18 6.51 0.09
CA LEU A 239 -3.06 5.45 0.58
C LEU A 239 -3.85 4.86 -0.59
N LEU A 240 -4.10 3.56 -0.53
CA LEU A 240 -5.22 2.91 -1.23
C LEU A 240 -6.28 2.53 -0.20
N ASN A 241 -7.56 2.61 -0.57
CA ASN A 241 -8.65 2.17 0.30
C ASN A 241 -9.75 1.46 -0.49
N THR A 242 -10.12 0.26 -0.07
CA THR A 242 -11.25 -0.52 -0.60
C THR A 242 -12.29 -0.69 0.49
N LEU A 243 -13.49 -0.14 0.26
CA LEU A 243 -14.66 -0.34 1.12
C LEU A 243 -15.63 -1.32 0.45
N LYS A 244 -16.20 -2.23 1.23
CA LYS A 244 -17.33 -3.10 0.82
C LYS A 244 -18.45 -2.97 1.84
N VAL A 245 -19.68 -2.78 1.37
CA VAL A 245 -20.88 -2.63 2.22
C VAL A 245 -21.82 -3.78 1.96
N PHE A 246 -22.34 -4.35 3.04
CA PHE A 246 -23.22 -5.50 3.04
C PHE A 246 -24.55 -5.18 3.71
N GLU A 247 -25.64 -5.67 3.12
CA GLU A 247 -27.01 -5.55 3.61
C GLU A 247 -27.64 -6.95 3.57
N ASP A 248 -28.10 -7.46 4.73
CA ASP A 248 -28.48 -8.88 4.90
C ASP A 248 -27.43 -9.85 4.29
N ASP A 249 -26.16 -9.61 4.64
CA ASP A 249 -24.94 -10.29 4.16
C ASP A 249 -24.70 -10.24 2.62
N GLN A 250 -25.54 -9.56 1.84
CA GLN A 250 -25.34 -9.35 0.40
C GLN A 250 -24.49 -8.12 0.12
N LEU A 251 -23.51 -8.24 -0.77
CA LEU A 251 -22.68 -7.12 -1.21
C LEU A 251 -23.49 -6.14 -2.07
N VAL A 252 -23.83 -4.98 -1.51
CA VAL A 252 -24.64 -3.94 -2.19
C VAL A 252 -23.81 -2.80 -2.79
N TYR A 253 -22.56 -2.62 -2.33
CA TYR A 253 -21.71 -1.53 -2.79
C TYR A 253 -20.22 -1.82 -2.58
N VAL A 254 -19.40 -1.44 -3.57
CA VAL A 254 -17.93 -1.45 -3.52
C VAL A 254 -17.41 -0.05 -3.81
N GLN A 255 -16.33 0.35 -3.14
CA GLN A 255 -15.63 1.60 -3.44
C GLN A 255 -14.11 1.36 -3.47
N GLU A 256 -13.44 2.03 -4.39
CA GLU A 256 -11.99 2.02 -4.56
C GLU A 256 -11.46 3.45 -4.59
N LEU A 257 -10.50 3.76 -3.72
CA LEU A 257 -9.93 5.10 -3.53
C LEU A 257 -8.42 5.11 -3.61
N VAL A 258 -7.89 6.24 -4.09
CA VAL A 258 -6.49 6.65 -3.98
C VAL A 258 -6.44 8.02 -3.29
N SER A 259 -5.81 8.09 -2.12
CA SER A 259 -5.57 9.37 -1.42
C SER A 259 -4.10 9.77 -1.53
N LEU A 260 -3.84 11.03 -1.88
CA LEU A 260 -2.50 11.62 -2.01
C LEU A 260 -2.34 12.78 -1.02
N ARG A 261 -1.27 12.76 -0.21
CA ARG A 261 -0.97 13.86 0.74
C ARG A 261 -0.15 14.96 0.05
N HIS A 262 -0.68 16.19 0.07
CA HIS A 262 -0.08 17.35 -0.60
C HIS A 262 0.93 18.08 0.29
N SER A 263 0.68 18.17 1.60
CA SER A 263 1.63 18.64 2.60
C SER A 263 1.42 17.95 3.94
N ALA A 264 2.50 17.80 4.72
CA ALA A 264 2.40 17.58 6.15
C ALA A 264 2.34 18.97 6.81
N ASN A 265 1.15 19.48 7.06
CA ASN A 265 0.99 20.78 7.74
C ASN A 265 1.46 20.67 9.19
N THR A 266 2.62 21.28 9.47
CA THR A 266 3.13 21.49 10.83
C THR A 266 2.39 22.66 11.47
N GLU A 267 1.26 22.33 12.11
CA GLU A 267 0.50 23.13 13.08
C GLU A 267 -0.22 24.40 12.54
N PRO A 268 -1.37 24.79 13.15
CA PRO A 268 -2.05 26.04 12.83
C PRO A 268 -1.42 27.21 13.61
N ALA A 269 -1.40 28.40 12.99
CA ALA A 269 -0.91 29.60 13.66
C ALA A 269 -1.86 30.06 14.78
N ASN A 270 -1.30 30.36 15.96
CA ASN A 270 -1.92 31.23 16.96
C ASN A 270 -1.44 32.67 16.74
N THR A 271 -2.30 33.63 17.06
CA THR A 271 -2.13 35.06 16.75
C THR A 271 -1.33 35.83 17.79
N GLU A 272 -0.42 36.70 17.36
CA GLU A 272 -0.61 38.17 17.46
C GLU A 272 0.39 38.93 16.56
N PRO A 273 0.10 40.18 16.14
CA PRO A 273 0.92 40.94 15.20
C PRO A 273 1.89 41.91 15.90
N ALA A 274 3.12 42.02 15.38
CA ALA A 274 4.05 43.09 15.72
C ALA A 274 4.39 43.89 14.45
N ASN A 275 4.05 45.18 14.43
CA ASN A 275 4.43 46.11 13.36
C ASN A 275 5.93 46.46 13.44
N THR A 276 6.62 46.38 12.29
CA THR A 276 7.53 47.44 11.84
C THR A 276 7.71 47.38 10.32
N GLU A 277 7.57 48.52 9.65
CA GLU A 277 7.87 48.70 8.22
C GLU A 277 9.37 49.02 7.99
N PRO A 278 9.87 49.02 6.73
CA PRO A 278 11.23 48.57 6.45
C PRO A 278 12.31 49.67 6.44
N ALA A 279 13.54 49.26 6.74
CA ALA A 279 14.75 49.98 6.35
C ALA A 279 15.18 49.52 4.95
N ASN A 280 15.27 50.46 4.00
CA ASN A 280 15.55 50.17 2.60
C ASN A 280 17.06 50.23 2.29
N THR A 281 17.66 49.11 1.88
CA THR A 281 19.05 49.06 1.37
C THR A 281 19.19 48.04 0.23
N GLU A 282 19.18 48.56 -1.00
CA GLU A 282 19.78 47.93 -2.18
C GLU A 282 21.10 48.67 -2.54
N PRO A 283 21.97 48.12 -3.41
CA PRO A 283 21.97 46.77 -3.98
C PRO A 283 23.30 46.02 -3.78
N ALA A 284 23.28 44.70 -3.94
CA ALA A 284 24.49 43.91 -4.19
C ALA A 284 24.19 42.77 -5.17
N ASN A 285 24.74 42.85 -6.38
CA ASN A 285 24.75 41.73 -7.32
C ASN A 285 25.57 40.58 -6.72
N THR A 286 24.96 39.43 -6.48
CA THR A 286 25.65 38.20 -6.07
C THR A 286 25.46 37.10 -7.12
N GLU A 287 26.56 36.43 -7.47
CA GLU A 287 26.52 35.19 -8.24
C GLU A 287 25.70 34.11 -7.49
N PRO A 288 25.07 33.16 -8.20
CA PRO A 288 24.30 32.10 -7.57
C PRO A 288 25.16 31.15 -6.73
N ALA A 289 24.87 31.10 -5.43
CA ALA A 289 24.86 29.92 -4.54
C ALA A 289 26.09 28.97 -4.47
N LYS A 290 27.26 29.27 -5.03
CA LYS A 290 28.45 28.38 -5.05
C LYS A 290 28.83 27.74 -3.70
N SER A 291 28.72 28.47 -2.59
CA SER A 291 29.31 28.07 -1.30
C SER A 291 28.77 26.76 -0.72
N THR A 292 27.50 26.41 -0.92
CA THR A 292 26.91 25.21 -0.29
C THR A 292 27.23 23.92 -1.03
N HIS A 293 27.47 23.99 -2.34
CA HIS A 293 27.76 22.82 -3.17
C HIS A 293 29.23 22.39 -3.03
N ASP A 294 30.16 23.34 -3.07
CA ASP A 294 31.58 23.07 -2.84
C ASP A 294 31.86 22.57 -1.41
N ASP A 295 31.11 23.04 -0.41
CA ASP A 295 31.15 22.50 0.96
C ASP A 295 30.67 21.05 1.03
N ALA A 296 29.58 20.70 0.33
CA ALA A 296 29.06 19.33 0.27
C ALA A 296 30.06 18.37 -0.42
N ILE A 297 30.67 18.82 -1.53
CA ILE A 297 31.75 18.10 -2.21
C ILE A 297 32.93 17.90 -1.26
N THR A 298 33.34 18.96 -0.56
CA THR A 298 34.46 18.94 0.40
C THR A 298 34.19 18.01 1.58
N ALA A 299 32.96 17.98 2.10
CA ALA A 299 32.56 17.06 3.17
C ALA A 299 32.64 15.59 2.72
N ILE A 300 32.15 15.29 1.52
CA ILE A 300 32.23 13.95 0.92
C ILE A 300 33.69 13.52 0.70
N GLN A 301 34.55 14.42 0.24
CA GLN A 301 35.99 14.16 0.09
C GLN A 301 36.67 13.90 1.44
N LYS A 302 36.37 14.67 2.49
CA LYS A 302 36.87 14.46 3.87
C LYS A 302 36.46 13.10 4.45
N LEU A 303 35.29 12.56 4.06
CA LEU A 303 34.84 11.21 4.43
C LEU A 303 35.48 10.09 3.60
N GLY A 304 36.30 10.43 2.58
CA GLY A 304 36.97 9.49 1.69
C GLY A 304 36.18 9.13 0.43
N GLY A 305 35.08 9.84 0.16
CA GLY A 305 34.35 9.75 -1.09
C GLY A 305 35.06 10.49 -2.24
N LYS A 306 34.64 10.20 -3.47
CA LYS A 306 35.08 10.91 -4.68
C LYS A 306 33.87 11.44 -5.43
N VAL A 307 33.85 12.73 -5.69
CA VAL A 307 32.88 13.39 -6.57
C VAL A 307 33.52 13.59 -7.94
N THR A 308 32.72 13.50 -8.99
CA THR A 308 33.04 13.93 -10.36
C THR A 308 31.95 14.91 -10.76
N VAL A 309 32.37 16.11 -11.13
CA VAL A 309 31.49 17.19 -11.58
C VAL A 309 31.49 17.30 -13.12
N ASP A 310 30.53 18.04 -13.67
CA ASP A 310 30.49 18.44 -15.07
C ASP A 310 31.13 19.83 -15.33
N GLU A 311 30.86 20.41 -16.50
CA GLU A 311 31.33 21.74 -16.90
C GLU A 311 30.69 22.91 -16.13
N ASN A 312 29.57 22.68 -15.42
CA ASN A 312 28.88 23.65 -14.57
C ASN A 312 29.31 23.55 -13.09
N ASN A 313 30.24 22.63 -12.77
CA ASN A 313 30.58 22.18 -11.41
C ASN A 313 29.48 21.33 -10.73
N ASP A 314 28.48 20.83 -11.48
CA ASP A 314 27.40 20.01 -10.94
C ASP A 314 27.81 18.55 -10.73
N ALA A 315 27.46 17.99 -9.57
CA ALA A 315 27.99 16.70 -9.09
C ALA A 315 27.31 15.49 -9.76
N VAL A 316 27.63 15.23 -11.02
CA VAL A 316 27.03 14.16 -11.85
C VAL A 316 27.38 12.72 -11.43
N LYS A 317 28.46 12.49 -10.66
CA LYS A 317 28.88 11.13 -10.26
C LYS A 317 29.58 11.10 -8.90
N VAL A 318 29.16 10.20 -8.02
CA VAL A 318 29.68 10.09 -6.65
C VAL A 318 30.02 8.65 -6.27
N ARG A 319 31.25 8.42 -5.81
CA ARG A 319 31.77 7.12 -5.34
C ARG A 319 32.13 7.20 -3.87
N LEU A 320 31.35 6.54 -3.02
CA LEU A 320 31.53 6.46 -1.57
C LEU A 320 31.99 5.07 -1.09
N GLY A 321 32.20 4.14 -2.02
CA GLY A 321 32.59 2.77 -1.68
C GLY A 321 33.95 2.69 -0.99
N TYR A 322 34.05 1.86 0.06
CA TYR A 322 35.22 1.74 0.95
C TYR A 322 35.61 3.03 1.70
N SER A 323 34.74 4.05 1.72
CA SER A 323 34.95 5.29 2.48
C SER A 323 34.43 5.19 3.93
N LYS A 324 34.62 6.25 4.74
CA LYS A 324 34.10 6.36 6.11
C LYS A 324 32.65 6.87 6.18
N ILE A 325 31.91 6.80 5.08
CA ILE A 325 30.52 7.28 4.99
C ILE A 325 29.60 6.49 5.94
N THR A 326 28.73 7.23 6.62
CA THR A 326 27.60 6.71 7.43
C THR A 326 26.30 7.33 6.91
N ASP A 327 25.15 6.89 7.42
CA ASP A 327 23.84 7.36 6.96
C ASP A 327 23.72 8.89 6.97
N ALA A 328 24.17 9.55 8.04
CA ALA A 328 24.21 11.01 8.15
C ALA A 328 25.11 11.67 7.10
N GLY A 329 26.19 11.00 6.66
CA GLY A 329 27.06 11.49 5.60
C GLY A 329 26.39 11.54 4.22
N LEU A 330 25.31 10.78 4.00
CA LEU A 330 24.53 10.86 2.76
C LEU A 330 23.64 12.11 2.70
N GLU A 331 23.46 12.85 3.80
CA GLU A 331 22.75 14.13 3.79
C GLU A 331 23.40 15.16 2.85
N HIS A 332 24.72 15.11 2.70
CA HIS A 332 25.46 15.96 1.76
C HIS A 332 25.07 15.74 0.28
N LEU A 333 24.41 14.63 -0.07
CA LEU A 333 23.95 14.37 -1.43
C LEU A 333 22.69 15.17 -1.81
N LYS A 334 21.94 15.73 -0.84
CA LYS A 334 20.63 16.38 -1.07
C LYS A 334 20.66 17.48 -2.13
N GLY A 335 21.78 18.20 -2.26
CA GLY A 335 21.95 19.29 -3.24
C GLY A 335 22.34 18.83 -4.64
N PHE A 336 22.75 17.58 -4.82
CA PHE A 336 23.27 17.07 -6.10
C PHE A 336 22.14 16.62 -7.02
N THR A 337 21.28 17.55 -7.45
CA THR A 337 20.09 17.23 -8.26
C THR A 337 20.42 16.58 -9.59
N GLU A 338 21.58 16.91 -10.18
CA GLU A 338 22.09 16.32 -11.43
C GLU A 338 22.91 15.03 -11.23
N LEU A 339 22.89 14.43 -10.04
CA LEU A 339 23.60 13.16 -9.78
C LEU A 339 23.03 12.00 -10.59
N LYS A 340 23.83 11.47 -11.51
CA LYS A 340 23.48 10.33 -12.39
C LYS A 340 23.98 8.99 -11.89
N GLU A 341 25.17 8.94 -11.29
CA GLU A 341 25.74 7.66 -10.81
C GLU A 341 26.20 7.71 -9.34
N LEU A 342 25.66 6.81 -8.50
CA LEU A 342 26.00 6.69 -7.08
C LEU A 342 26.47 5.28 -6.71
N PHE A 343 27.63 5.19 -6.05
CA PHE A 343 28.27 3.92 -5.68
C PHE A 343 28.54 3.84 -4.17
N LEU A 344 27.80 3.00 -3.44
CA LEU A 344 27.85 2.82 -1.98
C LEU A 344 28.58 1.53 -1.53
N ASN A 345 29.39 0.93 -2.41
CA ASN A 345 30.01 -0.39 -2.25
C ASN A 345 30.88 -0.57 -0.97
N ASN A 346 30.56 -1.52 -0.10
CA ASN A 346 31.30 -1.82 1.14
C ASN A 346 31.36 -0.59 2.08
N THR A 347 30.19 -0.20 2.58
CA THR A 347 30.01 0.95 3.49
C THR A 347 29.04 0.55 4.62
N ASP A 348 29.04 1.30 5.71
CA ASP A 348 28.17 1.04 6.86
C ASP A 348 26.72 1.54 6.68
N ILE A 349 26.37 2.02 5.48
CA ILE A 349 25.04 2.53 5.13
C ILE A 349 23.93 1.50 5.43
N THR A 350 22.89 1.98 6.08
CA THR A 350 21.66 1.26 6.43
C THR A 350 20.46 1.82 5.65
N ASP A 351 19.27 1.35 5.98
CA ASP A 351 18.01 1.86 5.42
C ASP A 351 17.79 3.35 5.71
N ALA A 352 18.29 3.85 6.84
CA ALA A 352 18.16 5.26 7.22
C ALA A 352 18.91 6.20 6.26
N GLY A 353 20.06 5.79 5.75
CA GLY A 353 20.84 6.59 4.80
C GLY A 353 20.16 6.75 3.44
N LEU A 354 19.37 5.75 3.01
CA LEU A 354 18.68 5.80 1.71
C LEU A 354 17.54 6.83 1.68
N VAL A 355 17.06 7.29 2.83
CA VAL A 355 16.12 8.43 2.94
C VAL A 355 16.66 9.68 2.23
N HIS A 356 17.98 9.90 2.28
CA HIS A 356 18.65 11.05 1.68
C HIS A 356 18.76 11.00 0.15
N LEU A 357 18.43 9.86 -0.49
CA LEU A 357 18.40 9.75 -1.96
C LEU A 357 17.07 10.26 -2.57
N LYS A 358 16.06 10.55 -1.72
CA LYS A 358 14.78 11.09 -2.18
C LYS A 358 14.97 12.50 -2.76
N GLY A 359 14.72 12.64 -4.05
CA GLY A 359 14.83 13.91 -4.79
C GLY A 359 15.92 13.90 -5.86
N LEU A 360 16.80 12.90 -5.87
CA LEU A 360 17.84 12.70 -6.89
C LEU A 360 17.25 12.13 -8.19
N ALA A 361 16.26 12.83 -8.76
CA ALA A 361 15.43 12.34 -9.87
C ALA A 361 16.21 12.12 -11.19
N ASN A 362 17.45 12.60 -11.27
CA ASN A 362 18.37 12.34 -12.37
C ASN A 362 19.22 11.06 -12.21
N LEU A 363 19.04 10.28 -11.14
CA LEU A 363 19.85 9.09 -10.89
C LEU A 363 19.56 7.97 -11.90
N GLU A 364 20.56 7.67 -12.73
CA GLU A 364 20.56 6.66 -13.79
C GLU A 364 21.17 5.32 -13.31
N LEU A 365 22.12 5.36 -12.36
CA LEU A 365 22.83 4.19 -11.83
C LEU A 365 23.01 4.26 -10.30
N LEU A 366 22.54 3.23 -9.59
CA LEU A 366 22.70 3.07 -8.15
C LEU A 366 23.27 1.69 -7.78
N ILE A 367 24.48 1.66 -7.23
CA ILE A 367 25.15 0.42 -6.81
C ILE A 367 25.30 0.38 -5.29
N ILE A 368 24.45 -0.43 -4.64
CA ILE A 368 24.45 -0.72 -3.20
C ILE A 368 24.96 -2.15 -3.02
N ARG A 369 26.24 -2.30 -2.67
CA ARG A 369 26.88 -3.63 -2.56
C ARG A 369 27.52 -3.82 -1.19
N LYS A 370 27.27 -4.95 -0.54
CA LYS A 370 27.86 -5.29 0.77
C LYS A 370 27.68 -4.16 1.81
N THR A 371 26.45 -3.71 1.98
CA THR A 371 26.01 -2.73 2.99
C THR A 371 24.98 -3.38 3.93
N LYS A 372 24.43 -2.61 4.88
CA LYS A 372 23.44 -3.08 5.86
C LYS A 372 21.99 -2.92 5.40
N VAL A 373 21.76 -2.43 4.17
CA VAL A 373 20.45 -2.19 3.56
C VAL A 373 19.58 -3.45 3.53
N THR A 374 18.28 -3.25 3.77
CA THR A 374 17.18 -4.22 3.76
C THR A 374 16.02 -3.71 2.90
N ASP A 375 14.91 -4.46 2.85
CA ASP A 375 13.68 -4.09 2.14
C ASP A 375 13.14 -2.72 2.56
N ALA A 376 13.35 -2.32 3.83
CA ALA A 376 12.87 -1.05 4.36
C ALA A 376 13.54 0.16 3.70
N GLY A 377 14.82 0.07 3.35
CA GLY A 377 15.55 1.15 2.67
C GLY A 377 15.18 1.28 1.19
N VAL A 378 14.83 0.17 0.53
CA VAL A 378 14.44 0.15 -0.89
C VAL A 378 13.15 0.97 -1.14
N VAL A 379 12.30 1.12 -0.11
CA VAL A 379 11.13 2.03 -0.12
C VAL A 379 11.51 3.46 -0.53
N HIS A 380 12.72 3.92 -0.25
CA HIS A 380 13.16 5.29 -0.54
C HIS A 380 13.63 5.52 -1.97
N LEU A 381 13.72 4.46 -2.79
CA LEU A 381 14.03 4.55 -4.22
C LEU A 381 12.78 4.77 -5.09
N ASN A 382 11.57 4.70 -4.52
CA ASN A 382 10.32 4.99 -5.21
C ASN A 382 10.34 6.42 -5.77
N GLY A 383 10.17 6.55 -7.09
CA GLY A 383 10.23 7.83 -7.80
C GLY A 383 11.56 8.16 -8.49
N LEU A 384 12.60 7.34 -8.31
CA LEU A 384 13.87 7.43 -9.07
C LEU A 384 13.70 6.80 -10.47
N THR A 385 12.70 7.25 -11.23
CA THR A 385 12.22 6.58 -12.45
C THR A 385 13.19 6.64 -13.64
N LYS A 386 14.28 7.41 -13.56
CA LYS A 386 15.38 7.39 -14.54
C LYS A 386 16.41 6.27 -14.31
N LEU A 387 16.30 5.48 -13.23
CA LEU A 387 17.23 4.38 -12.97
C LEU A 387 17.22 3.34 -14.11
N GLN A 388 18.35 3.25 -14.82
CA GLN A 388 18.67 2.21 -15.79
C GLN A 388 19.48 1.05 -15.16
N GLY A 389 20.22 1.31 -14.08
CA GLY A 389 21.01 0.30 -13.38
C GLY A 389 20.81 0.33 -11.86
N LEU A 390 20.47 -0.81 -11.27
CA LEU A 390 20.27 -0.96 -9.83
C LEU A 390 20.92 -2.24 -9.29
N GLY A 391 21.78 -2.11 -8.29
CA GLY A 391 22.48 -3.24 -7.67
C GLY A 391 22.29 -3.31 -6.16
N PHE A 392 21.98 -4.51 -5.66
CA PHE A 392 21.82 -4.86 -4.24
C PHE A 392 22.76 -6.01 -3.81
N THR A 393 23.81 -6.31 -4.57
CA THR A 393 24.68 -7.47 -4.35
C THR A 393 25.21 -7.56 -2.92
N ARG A 394 25.08 -8.72 -2.24
CA ARG A 394 25.52 -8.90 -0.84
C ARG A 394 24.85 -7.98 0.18
N THR A 395 23.56 -7.66 -0.01
CA THR A 395 22.73 -6.96 0.98
C THR A 395 21.67 -7.91 1.56
N ASN A 396 20.88 -7.43 2.54
CA ASN A 396 19.88 -8.26 3.21
C ASN A 396 18.49 -8.25 2.55
N VAL A 397 18.37 -7.71 1.33
CA VAL A 397 17.09 -7.63 0.61
C VAL A 397 16.49 -9.02 0.35
N THR A 398 15.16 -9.06 0.42
CA THR A 398 14.26 -10.19 0.22
C THR A 398 13.25 -9.87 -0.88
N ASP A 399 12.32 -10.79 -1.15
CA ASP A 399 11.27 -10.62 -2.16
C ASP A 399 10.43 -9.34 -1.94
N ALA A 400 10.31 -8.88 -0.69
CA ALA A 400 9.59 -7.65 -0.34
C ALA A 400 10.23 -6.36 -0.91
N ALA A 401 11.55 -6.34 -1.17
CA ALA A 401 12.19 -5.21 -1.85
C ALA A 401 11.69 -5.05 -3.30
N LEU A 402 11.39 -6.15 -3.99
CA LEU A 402 11.08 -6.13 -5.42
C LEU A 402 9.72 -5.49 -5.72
N VAL A 403 8.82 -5.45 -4.73
CA VAL A 403 7.55 -4.67 -4.73
C VAL A 403 7.78 -3.17 -4.96
N HIS A 404 8.97 -2.64 -4.63
CA HIS A 404 9.33 -1.24 -4.89
C HIS A 404 10.13 -1.09 -6.19
N VAL A 405 10.84 -2.14 -6.60
CA VAL A 405 11.59 -2.17 -7.87
C VAL A 405 10.66 -2.29 -9.10
N GLU A 406 9.46 -2.88 -8.97
CA GLU A 406 8.49 -3.02 -10.09
C GLU A 406 8.10 -1.68 -10.75
N SER A 407 8.20 -0.57 -9.99
CA SER A 407 7.90 0.78 -10.46
C SER A 407 9.00 1.39 -11.35
N LEU A 408 10.20 0.82 -11.36
CA LEU A 408 11.39 1.35 -12.03
C LEU A 408 11.49 0.80 -13.46
N THR A 409 10.46 1.03 -14.28
CA THR A 409 10.27 0.40 -15.60
C THR A 409 11.33 0.74 -16.65
N ASN A 410 12.19 1.73 -16.40
CA ASN A 410 13.36 2.05 -17.23
C ASN A 410 14.62 1.22 -16.88
N LEU A 411 14.55 0.30 -15.90
CA LEU A 411 15.68 -0.56 -15.56
C LEU A 411 16.10 -1.45 -16.73
N GLU A 412 17.36 -1.31 -17.11
CA GLU A 412 18.07 -2.14 -18.08
C GLU A 412 18.94 -3.19 -17.40
N ARG A 413 19.44 -2.91 -16.18
CA ARG A 413 20.38 -3.77 -15.45
C ARG A 413 20.01 -3.90 -13.97
N LEU A 414 19.82 -5.13 -13.51
CA LEU A 414 19.46 -5.45 -12.12
C LEU A 414 20.38 -6.53 -11.53
N TRP A 415 21.13 -6.18 -10.48
CA TRP A 415 22.09 -7.09 -9.83
C TRP A 415 21.62 -7.47 -8.41
N LEU A 416 21.10 -8.68 -8.28
CA LEU A 416 20.58 -9.28 -7.03
C LEU A 416 21.49 -10.41 -6.51
N THR A 417 22.73 -10.49 -6.99
CA THR A 417 23.71 -11.53 -6.63
C THR A 417 23.91 -11.63 -5.12
N ASP A 418 23.89 -12.84 -4.56
CA ASP A 418 24.20 -13.07 -3.14
C ASP A 418 23.23 -12.30 -2.20
N THR A 419 21.93 -12.50 -2.42
CA THR A 419 20.81 -11.89 -1.67
C THR A 419 19.77 -12.96 -1.29
N ARG A 420 18.70 -12.58 -0.58
CA ARG A 420 17.71 -13.53 -0.03
C ARG A 420 16.52 -13.80 -0.95
N ILE A 421 16.55 -13.32 -2.20
CA ILE A 421 15.50 -13.46 -3.21
C ILE A 421 15.15 -14.94 -3.48
N THR A 422 13.86 -15.20 -3.69
CA THR A 422 13.26 -16.49 -4.04
C THR A 422 12.37 -16.36 -5.29
N ASP A 423 11.84 -17.49 -5.77
CA ASP A 423 10.92 -17.53 -6.92
C ASP A 423 9.69 -16.62 -6.75
N ALA A 424 9.27 -16.38 -5.50
CA ALA A 424 8.14 -15.50 -5.20
C ALA A 424 8.42 -14.04 -5.59
N GLY A 425 9.62 -13.52 -5.33
CA GLY A 425 9.98 -12.12 -5.63
C GLY A 425 10.04 -11.82 -7.13
N LEU A 426 10.39 -12.81 -7.96
CA LEU A 426 10.48 -12.61 -9.41
C LEU A 426 9.13 -12.27 -10.07
N VAL A 427 8.00 -12.47 -9.38
CA VAL A 427 6.68 -12.07 -9.86
C VAL A 427 6.58 -10.55 -10.12
N HIS A 428 7.32 -9.74 -9.35
CA HIS A 428 7.35 -8.28 -9.42
C HIS A 428 8.21 -7.75 -10.59
N LEU A 429 9.11 -8.56 -11.14
CA LEU A 429 10.00 -8.13 -12.23
C LEU A 429 9.32 -8.17 -13.61
N LYS A 430 8.11 -8.75 -13.74
CA LYS A 430 7.38 -8.91 -15.01
C LYS A 430 7.19 -7.61 -15.80
N GLY A 431 7.02 -6.47 -15.11
CA GLY A 431 6.83 -5.17 -15.74
C GLY A 431 8.12 -4.55 -16.29
N LEU A 432 9.29 -5.07 -15.93
CA LEU A 432 10.61 -4.52 -16.28
C LEU A 432 11.07 -5.03 -17.65
N THR A 433 10.24 -4.84 -18.67
CA THR A 433 10.47 -5.34 -20.04
C THR A 433 11.67 -4.71 -20.76
N ASN A 434 12.26 -3.66 -20.18
CA ASN A 434 13.50 -3.03 -20.61
C ASN A 434 14.79 -3.74 -20.12
N LEU A 435 14.68 -4.72 -19.22
CA LEU A 435 15.86 -5.45 -18.71
C LEU A 435 16.65 -6.12 -19.84
N GLN A 436 17.92 -5.74 -19.92
CA GLN A 436 18.97 -6.31 -20.76
C GLN A 436 19.92 -7.20 -19.94
N GLY A 437 20.14 -6.89 -18.66
CA GLY A 437 20.98 -7.68 -17.75
C GLY A 437 20.31 -7.97 -16.41
N LEU A 438 20.20 -9.25 -16.04
CA LEU A 438 19.66 -9.69 -14.75
C LEU A 438 20.64 -10.70 -14.11
N ASN A 439 21.11 -10.43 -12.89
CA ASN A 439 21.98 -11.35 -12.17
C ASN A 439 21.32 -11.80 -10.86
N LEU A 440 21.01 -13.10 -10.79
CA LEU A 440 20.39 -13.80 -9.68
C LEU A 440 21.34 -14.87 -9.08
N SER A 441 22.65 -14.79 -9.35
CA SER A 441 23.61 -15.79 -8.87
C SER A 441 23.70 -15.81 -7.34
N ASN A 442 23.88 -16.99 -6.73
CA ASN A 442 23.86 -17.24 -5.28
C ASN A 442 22.58 -16.72 -4.60
N THR A 443 21.41 -17.03 -5.17
CA THR A 443 20.08 -16.77 -4.59
C THR A 443 19.26 -18.07 -4.53
N LYS A 444 18.04 -18.03 -4.00
CA LYS A 444 17.20 -19.22 -3.81
C LYS A 444 16.31 -19.57 -5.01
N ILE A 445 16.64 -19.07 -6.20
CA ILE A 445 15.87 -19.32 -7.42
C ILE A 445 15.92 -20.79 -7.83
N THR A 446 14.76 -21.28 -8.30
CA THR A 446 14.53 -22.59 -8.90
C THR A 446 13.90 -22.43 -10.29
N ASP A 447 13.56 -23.55 -10.93
CA ASP A 447 12.85 -23.56 -12.21
C ASP A 447 11.51 -22.78 -12.17
N ALA A 448 10.84 -22.76 -11.01
CA ALA A 448 9.55 -22.10 -10.84
C ALA A 448 9.63 -20.57 -11.00
N GLY A 449 10.73 -19.95 -10.58
CA GLY A 449 10.93 -18.50 -10.72
C GLY A 449 11.18 -18.06 -12.17
N LEU A 450 11.81 -18.92 -12.97
CA LEU A 450 12.14 -18.62 -14.38
C LEU A 450 10.89 -18.46 -15.26
N VAL A 451 9.74 -19.01 -14.84
CA VAL A 451 8.42 -18.79 -15.46
C VAL A 451 8.09 -17.30 -15.60
N TYR A 452 8.54 -16.46 -14.66
CA TYR A 452 8.25 -15.02 -14.66
C TYR A 452 9.20 -14.19 -15.53
N LEU A 453 10.32 -14.76 -15.99
CA LEU A 453 11.29 -14.07 -16.86
C LEU A 453 10.91 -14.15 -18.34
N LYS A 454 9.97 -15.01 -18.73
CA LYS A 454 9.67 -15.37 -20.14
C LYS A 454 9.29 -14.18 -21.05
N GLU A 455 8.77 -13.09 -20.49
CA GLU A 455 8.37 -11.88 -21.24
C GLU A 455 9.52 -10.86 -21.41
N MET A 456 10.68 -11.07 -20.76
CA MET A 456 11.84 -10.18 -20.82
C MET A 456 12.61 -10.33 -22.14
N THR A 457 11.92 -10.16 -23.27
CA THR A 457 12.45 -10.38 -24.63
C THR A 457 13.59 -9.43 -25.04
N ARG A 458 13.95 -8.46 -24.19
CA ARG A 458 15.15 -7.60 -24.31
C ARG A 458 16.38 -8.15 -23.57
N LEU A 459 16.25 -9.21 -22.78
CA LEU A 459 17.31 -9.74 -21.92
C LEU A 459 18.46 -10.36 -22.76
N GLN A 460 19.66 -9.82 -22.57
CA GLN A 460 20.91 -10.23 -23.19
C GLN A 460 21.78 -11.07 -22.25
N GLY A 461 21.81 -10.73 -20.96
CA GLY A 461 22.61 -11.41 -19.94
C GLY A 461 21.78 -11.90 -18.76
N LEU A 462 21.86 -13.21 -18.46
CA LEU A 462 21.20 -13.83 -17.31
C LEU A 462 22.21 -14.62 -16.46
N GLY A 463 22.45 -14.18 -15.23
CA GLY A 463 23.30 -14.88 -14.26
C GLY A 463 22.48 -15.75 -13.30
N LEU A 464 22.70 -17.07 -13.32
CA LEU A 464 22.05 -18.07 -12.46
C LEU A 464 23.07 -18.99 -11.76
N TRP A 465 24.32 -18.55 -11.57
CA TRP A 465 25.34 -19.36 -10.89
C TRP A 465 24.91 -19.67 -9.44
N ASP A 466 25.26 -20.86 -8.94
CA ASP A 466 24.96 -21.26 -7.55
C ASP A 466 23.46 -21.21 -7.20
N THR A 467 22.58 -21.34 -8.19
CA THR A 467 21.11 -21.47 -8.01
C THR A 467 20.64 -22.92 -8.15
N LYS A 468 19.39 -23.20 -7.80
CA LYS A 468 18.82 -24.56 -7.82
C LYS A 468 18.13 -24.92 -9.16
N VAL A 469 18.37 -24.15 -10.20
CA VAL A 469 17.84 -24.38 -11.56
C VAL A 469 18.31 -25.73 -12.13
N THR A 470 17.42 -26.40 -12.84
CA THR A 470 17.59 -27.71 -13.49
C THR A 470 17.27 -27.63 -14.99
N ASP A 471 17.37 -28.76 -15.70
CA ASP A 471 16.95 -28.93 -17.09
C ASP A 471 15.52 -28.44 -17.39
N ALA A 472 14.63 -28.47 -16.39
CA ALA A 472 13.25 -28.01 -16.54
C ALA A 472 13.16 -26.48 -16.69
N GLY A 473 13.93 -25.71 -15.92
CA GLY A 473 13.89 -24.25 -15.92
C GLY A 473 14.32 -23.62 -17.26
N LEU A 474 15.25 -24.27 -17.97
CA LEU A 474 15.67 -23.83 -19.31
C LEU A 474 14.55 -23.87 -20.36
N VAL A 475 13.41 -24.52 -20.09
CA VAL A 475 12.24 -24.46 -20.97
C VAL A 475 11.64 -23.05 -21.02
N HIS A 476 11.64 -22.32 -19.90
CA HIS A 476 11.04 -20.99 -19.78
C HIS A 476 11.88 -19.88 -20.45
N LEU A 477 13.19 -20.09 -20.59
CA LEU A 477 14.13 -19.12 -21.17
C LEU A 477 14.14 -19.12 -22.71
N LYS A 478 13.46 -20.07 -23.38
CA LYS A 478 13.52 -20.22 -24.84
C LYS A 478 12.92 -19.07 -25.66
N GLY A 479 12.04 -18.28 -25.05
CA GLY A 479 11.47 -17.08 -25.69
C GLY A 479 12.41 -15.88 -25.71
N LEU A 480 13.53 -15.94 -24.98
CA LEU A 480 14.46 -14.83 -24.81
C LEU A 480 15.46 -14.78 -25.97
N THR A 481 14.97 -14.58 -27.20
CA THR A 481 15.76 -14.68 -28.45
C THR A 481 16.91 -13.69 -28.58
N LYS A 482 17.01 -12.71 -27.67
CA LYS A 482 18.14 -11.78 -27.54
C LYS A 482 19.19 -12.19 -26.50
N LEU A 483 19.04 -13.35 -25.84
CA LEU A 483 19.97 -13.80 -24.80
C LEU A 483 21.32 -14.21 -25.41
N GLU A 484 22.35 -13.44 -25.11
CA GLU A 484 23.72 -13.60 -25.61
C GLU A 484 24.62 -14.31 -24.58
N ALA A 485 24.31 -14.20 -23.28
CA ALA A 485 25.07 -14.80 -22.19
C ALA A 485 24.16 -15.39 -21.09
N LEU A 486 24.39 -16.66 -20.75
CA LEU A 486 23.66 -17.40 -19.71
C LEU A 486 24.64 -18.12 -18.78
N GLY A 487 24.71 -17.69 -17.53
CA GLY A 487 25.60 -18.29 -16.53
C GLY A 487 24.92 -19.41 -15.75
N LEU A 488 25.38 -20.65 -15.90
CA LEU A 488 24.82 -21.87 -15.27
C LEU A 488 25.81 -22.66 -14.40
N LYS A 489 26.94 -22.04 -14.02
CA LYS A 489 27.92 -22.63 -13.10
C LYS A 489 27.30 -23.06 -11.77
N ASN A 490 27.68 -24.22 -11.26
CA ASN A 490 27.19 -24.80 -10.01
C ASN A 490 25.64 -24.96 -9.94
N THR A 491 24.95 -25.04 -11.08
CA THR A 491 23.53 -25.40 -11.16
C THR A 491 23.35 -26.92 -11.39
N GLN A 492 22.11 -27.41 -11.34
CA GLN A 492 21.76 -28.80 -11.62
C GLN A 492 21.41 -29.04 -13.11
N VAL A 493 21.77 -28.10 -14.00
CA VAL A 493 21.55 -28.26 -15.45
C VAL A 493 22.59 -29.21 -16.05
N SER A 494 22.13 -30.16 -16.86
CA SER A 494 22.94 -31.11 -17.62
C SER A 494 23.50 -30.53 -18.93
N ASP A 495 24.64 -31.05 -19.39
CA ASP A 495 25.19 -30.64 -20.69
C ASP A 495 24.29 -31.03 -21.88
N ALA A 496 23.40 -32.01 -21.70
CA ALA A 496 22.40 -32.38 -22.67
C ALA A 496 21.30 -31.30 -22.80
N ALA A 497 20.85 -30.74 -21.68
CA ALA A 497 19.92 -29.60 -21.69
C ALA A 497 20.59 -28.31 -22.18
N VAL A 498 21.85 -28.05 -21.84
CA VAL A 498 22.63 -26.94 -22.42
C VAL A 498 22.70 -27.06 -23.94
N LYS A 499 23.08 -28.22 -24.49
CA LYS A 499 23.08 -28.46 -25.93
C LYS A 499 21.70 -28.24 -26.55
N LYS A 500 20.63 -28.76 -25.93
CA LYS A 500 19.23 -28.59 -26.38
C LYS A 500 18.75 -27.14 -26.32
N PHE A 501 19.25 -26.35 -25.36
CA PHE A 501 18.98 -24.92 -25.25
C PHE A 501 19.72 -24.13 -26.33
N GLN A 502 21.01 -24.41 -26.56
CA GLN A 502 21.79 -23.78 -27.61
C GLN A 502 21.30 -24.12 -29.03
N HIS A 503 20.64 -25.27 -29.25
CA HIS A 503 19.94 -25.52 -30.52
C HIS A 503 18.74 -24.59 -30.76
N ALA A 504 18.14 -24.03 -29.71
CA ALA A 504 17.07 -23.03 -29.81
C ALA A 504 17.60 -21.59 -29.79
N LEU A 505 18.72 -21.34 -29.10
CA LEU A 505 19.40 -20.04 -29.00
C LEU A 505 20.89 -20.19 -29.37
N PRO A 506 21.24 -20.33 -30.66
CA PRO A 506 22.61 -20.64 -31.09
C PRO A 506 23.62 -19.52 -30.81
N ASN A 507 23.16 -18.29 -30.64
CA ASN A 507 23.99 -17.14 -30.28
C ASN A 507 24.24 -17.02 -28.76
N CYS A 508 23.56 -17.81 -27.93
CA CYS A 508 23.69 -17.74 -26.48
C CYS A 508 24.94 -18.49 -26.01
N LYS A 509 25.92 -17.75 -25.50
CA LYS A 509 27.08 -18.30 -24.79
C LYS A 509 26.62 -18.81 -23.43
N VAL A 510 26.91 -20.07 -23.11
CA VAL A 510 26.57 -20.68 -21.83
C VAL A 510 27.84 -20.92 -21.03
N GLU A 511 27.91 -20.33 -19.83
CA GLU A 511 29.06 -20.45 -18.92
C GLU A 511 28.78 -21.50 -17.83
N ARG A 512 29.78 -22.34 -17.52
CA ARG A 512 29.66 -23.56 -16.68
C ARG A 512 30.65 -23.58 -15.51
#